data_AF-A0A2T4GYD8-F1
#
_entry.id   AF-A0A2T4GYD8-F1
#
_cell.length_a   1.000
_cell.length_b   1.000
_cell.length_c   1.000
_cell.angle_alpha   90.00
_cell.angle_beta   90.00
_cell.angle_gamma   90.00
#
_symmetry.space_group_name_H-M   'P 1'
#
loop_
_entity.id
_entity.type
_entity.pdbx_description
1 polymer ?
#
loop_
_entity_poly.entity_id
_entity_poly.type
_entity_poly.pdbx_seq_one_letter_code
_entity_poly.pdbx_strand_id
1 'polypeptide(L)'
;MENKDLAAAWLEICPNAQGAVYFDSDSRIMVQARFQKSPISLLASSFADNLKDCVVYIDEAHTRGTDLKLPVDAKGAVTLGLGQTKDQIVQDLRPSDEKKFWPMTSSDVVHWLLEQSCKMNEKMMPLHTAQGFDFCRRTNALWKYGDSYKDATETKQLLDAIKQREDQTLEQLYGPRDLVPTTEAMAKLDFDCLKDFTTRLCEQKLDLSGDYTAAFEELELEREVEFEFEQLREKEKPLKYTAAAVPCPDPEITRFVSTGCLHEGASFIQAFEFMSRTKIGRKFSVQRTSSRLFV
;
A
#
# COMPACT_ATOMS: atom_id res chain seq x y z
N MET A 1 -5.64 -19.00 -4.24
CA MET A 1 -6.31 -18.38 -3.09
C MET A 1 -6.64 -16.98 -3.53
N GLU A 2 -7.92 -16.65 -3.60
CA GLU A 2 -8.30 -15.29 -3.99
C GLU A 2 -8.17 -14.36 -2.77
N ASN A 3 -8.02 -13.07 -3.03
CA ASN A 3 -7.93 -12.05 -1.96
C ASN A 3 -9.13 -12.15 -1.00
N LYS A 4 -10.31 -12.47 -1.54
CA LYS A 4 -11.53 -12.74 -0.76
C LYS A 4 -11.33 -13.84 0.26
N ASP A 5 -10.70 -14.95 -0.12
CA ASP A 5 -10.52 -16.10 0.75
C ASP A 5 -9.58 -15.75 1.90
N LEU A 6 -8.52 -15.01 1.60
CA LEU A 6 -7.57 -14.54 2.60
C LEU A 6 -8.24 -13.54 3.54
N ALA A 7 -8.98 -12.58 3.00
CA ALA A 7 -9.67 -11.57 3.79
C ALA A 7 -10.77 -12.19 4.66
N ALA A 8 -11.51 -13.18 4.15
CA ALA A 8 -12.47 -13.95 4.94
C ALA A 8 -11.78 -14.78 6.03
N ALA A 9 -10.66 -15.45 5.72
CA ALA A 9 -9.89 -16.19 6.71
C ALA A 9 -9.31 -15.26 7.79
N TRP A 10 -8.81 -14.08 7.39
CA TRP A 10 -8.29 -13.08 8.33
C TRP A 10 -9.40 -12.50 9.20
N LEU A 11 -10.59 -12.28 8.63
CA LEU A 11 -11.76 -11.91 9.40
C LEU A 11 -12.01 -12.96 10.48
N GLU A 12 -12.05 -14.25 10.15
CA GLU A 12 -12.26 -15.33 11.12
C GLU A 12 -11.18 -15.41 12.19
N ILE A 13 -9.91 -15.16 11.83
CA ILE A 13 -8.77 -15.17 12.76
C ILE A 13 -8.78 -13.95 13.71
N CYS A 14 -9.39 -12.84 13.32
CA CYS A 14 -9.47 -11.61 14.12
C CYS A 14 -10.91 -11.37 14.62
N PRO A 15 -11.28 -11.85 15.84
CA PRO A 15 -12.64 -11.71 16.36
C PRO A 15 -13.05 -10.25 16.60
N ASN A 16 -12.05 -9.38 16.81
CA ASN A 16 -12.27 -7.97 17.07
C ASN A 16 -12.62 -7.19 15.80
N ALA A 17 -12.29 -7.71 14.62
CA ALA A 17 -12.63 -7.08 13.35
C ALA A 17 -14.07 -7.42 12.94
N GLN A 18 -14.82 -6.38 12.55
CA GLN A 18 -16.19 -6.44 12.06
C GLN A 18 -16.28 -6.59 10.54
N GLY A 19 -15.23 -6.21 9.82
CA GLY A 19 -15.17 -6.30 8.37
C GLY A 19 -13.77 -6.65 7.85
N ALA A 20 -13.72 -7.24 6.66
CA ALA A 20 -12.50 -7.51 5.93
C ALA A 20 -12.56 -6.89 4.54
N VAL A 21 -11.65 -5.94 4.28
CA VAL A 21 -11.53 -5.22 3.02
C VAL A 21 -10.52 -5.93 2.13
N TYR A 22 -10.88 -6.12 0.86
CA TYR A 22 -10.02 -6.75 -0.15
C TYR A 22 -10.41 -6.29 -1.56
N PHE A 23 -9.53 -6.57 -2.52
CA PHE A 23 -9.80 -6.35 -3.95
C PHE A 23 -10.35 -7.62 -4.60
N ASP A 24 -11.49 -7.53 -5.28
CA ASP A 24 -12.02 -8.65 -6.06
C ASP A 24 -11.25 -8.88 -7.37
N SER A 25 -11.66 -9.88 -8.16
CA SER A 25 -11.06 -10.19 -9.46
C SER A 25 -11.18 -9.07 -10.50
N ASP A 26 -12.12 -8.15 -10.29
CA ASP A 26 -12.40 -7.01 -11.16
C ASP A 26 -11.74 -5.73 -10.61
N SER A 27 -10.79 -5.85 -9.67
CA SER A 27 -10.06 -4.75 -9.05
C SER A 27 -10.96 -3.77 -8.28
N ARG A 28 -12.13 -4.21 -7.82
CA ARG A 28 -13.03 -3.41 -6.99
C ARG A 28 -12.78 -3.64 -5.51
N ILE A 29 -12.87 -2.56 -4.73
CA ILE A 29 -12.75 -2.63 -3.28
C ILE A 29 -14.04 -3.20 -2.69
N MET A 30 -13.92 -4.38 -2.11
CA MET A 30 -15.00 -5.15 -1.51
C MET A 30 -14.78 -5.32 -0.01
N VAL A 31 -15.88 -5.40 0.73
CA VAL A 31 -15.90 -5.64 2.17
C VAL A 31 -16.73 -6.87 2.47
N GLN A 32 -16.11 -7.83 3.14
CA GLN A 32 -16.81 -8.93 3.79
C GLN A 32 -17.09 -8.53 5.24
N ALA A 33 -18.34 -8.17 5.54
CA ALA A 33 -18.76 -7.86 6.91
C ALA A 33 -19.21 -9.14 7.63
N ARG A 34 -19.01 -9.23 8.95
CA ARG A 34 -19.47 -10.39 9.74
C ARG A 34 -21.00 -10.50 9.80
N PHE A 35 -21.69 -9.37 9.84
CA PHE A 35 -23.15 -9.32 9.92
C PHE A 35 -23.84 -9.61 8.58
N GLN A 36 -23.08 -9.71 7.48
CA GLN A 36 -23.63 -9.87 6.15
C GLN A 36 -23.05 -11.09 5.43
N LYS A 37 -23.93 -11.93 4.87
CA LYS A 37 -23.51 -13.15 4.17
C LYS A 37 -22.80 -12.89 2.83
N SER A 38 -23.15 -11.80 2.16
CA SER A 38 -22.58 -11.43 0.86
C SER A 38 -21.60 -10.27 1.00
N PRO A 39 -20.44 -10.31 0.31
CA PRO A 39 -19.57 -9.16 0.23
C PRO A 39 -20.25 -8.01 -0.52
N ILE A 40 -19.98 -6.78 -0.10
CA ILE A 40 -20.50 -5.56 -0.70
C ILE A 40 -19.33 -4.64 -1.08
N SER A 41 -19.57 -3.69 -1.98
CA SER A 41 -18.55 -2.66 -2.27
C SER A 41 -18.30 -1.78 -1.04
N LEU A 42 -17.05 -1.36 -0.81
CA LEU A 42 -16.68 -0.50 0.31
C LEU A 42 -17.54 0.76 0.36
N LEU A 43 -17.81 1.39 -0.79
CA LEU A 43 -18.63 2.60 -0.92
C LEU A 43 -20.07 2.43 -0.43
N ALA A 44 -20.61 1.20 -0.51
CA ALA A 44 -21.96 0.87 -0.08
C ALA A 44 -22.01 0.27 1.35
N SER A 45 -20.86 0.18 2.01
CA SER A 45 -20.72 -0.41 3.34
C SER A 45 -20.72 0.65 4.43
N SER A 46 -21.09 0.24 5.65
CA SER A 46 -20.96 1.08 6.85
C SER A 46 -19.51 1.42 7.22
N PHE A 47 -18.53 0.86 6.50
CA PHE A 47 -17.10 1.01 6.76
C PHE A 47 -16.41 1.99 5.79
N ALA A 48 -17.17 2.60 4.85
CA ALA A 48 -16.61 3.51 3.84
C ALA A 48 -15.84 4.69 4.45
N ASP A 49 -16.39 5.28 5.51
CA ASP A 49 -15.82 6.47 6.16
C ASP A 49 -14.86 6.13 7.31
N ASN A 50 -14.91 4.90 7.84
CA ASN A 50 -14.11 4.49 8.98
C ASN A 50 -13.79 2.99 8.97
N LEU A 51 -12.50 2.69 8.80
CA LEU A 51 -11.96 1.33 8.75
C LEU A 51 -11.41 0.82 10.10
N LYS A 52 -11.72 1.49 11.22
CA LYS A 52 -11.13 1.18 12.54
C LYS A 52 -11.30 -0.28 12.98
N ASP A 53 -12.47 -0.86 12.74
CA ASP A 53 -12.77 -2.24 13.10
C ASP A 53 -12.62 -3.19 11.91
N CYS A 54 -11.82 -2.84 10.91
CA CYS A 54 -11.61 -3.65 9.71
C CYS A 54 -10.19 -4.20 9.62
N VAL A 55 -10.07 -5.43 9.10
CA VAL A 55 -8.80 -5.91 8.53
C VAL A 55 -8.77 -5.54 7.05
N VAL A 56 -7.61 -5.12 6.55
CA VAL A 56 -7.43 -4.69 5.16
C VAL A 56 -6.34 -5.55 4.55
N TYR A 57 -6.69 -6.26 3.49
CA TYR A 57 -5.72 -6.99 2.68
C TYR A 57 -5.55 -6.30 1.33
N ILE A 58 -4.30 -5.96 1.02
CA ILE A 58 -3.89 -5.37 -0.25
C ILE A 58 -2.91 -6.36 -0.87
N ASP A 59 -3.22 -6.84 -2.07
CA ASP A 59 -2.28 -7.66 -2.84
C ASP A 59 -1.23 -6.76 -3.52
N GLU A 60 -0.21 -7.37 -4.11
CA GLU A 60 0.86 -6.63 -4.79
C GLU A 60 0.34 -5.70 -5.90
N ALA A 61 -0.65 -6.16 -6.68
CA ALA A 61 -1.19 -5.44 -7.82
C ALA A 61 -1.94 -4.16 -7.43
N HIS A 62 -2.51 -4.10 -6.23
CA HIS A 62 -3.31 -2.96 -5.77
C HIS A 62 -2.60 -2.12 -4.69
N THR A 63 -1.27 -2.29 -4.53
CA THR A 63 -0.47 -1.46 -3.62
C THR A 63 -0.24 -0.02 -4.11
N ARG A 64 -0.40 0.26 -5.40
CA ARG A 64 -0.27 1.59 -6.01
C ARG A 64 -1.64 2.17 -6.36
N GLY A 65 -1.82 3.49 -6.22
CA GLY A 65 -3.05 4.19 -6.60
C GLY A 65 -4.29 3.97 -5.72
N THR A 66 -4.17 3.18 -4.64
CA THR A 66 -5.27 2.89 -3.71
C THR A 66 -5.32 3.91 -2.57
N ASP A 67 -6.39 4.71 -2.49
CA ASP A 67 -6.66 5.61 -1.35
C ASP A 67 -7.65 4.97 -0.36
N LEU A 68 -7.14 4.47 0.76
CA LEU A 68 -7.93 3.94 1.87
C LEU A 68 -7.70 4.77 3.14
N LYS A 69 -8.78 5.28 3.72
CA LYS A 69 -8.75 6.04 4.98
C LYS A 69 -8.56 5.11 6.18
N LEU A 70 -7.31 4.72 6.43
CA LEU A 70 -6.92 3.93 7.59
C LEU A 70 -6.88 4.81 8.86
N PRO A 71 -7.24 4.27 10.03
CA PRO A 71 -7.15 5.00 11.29
C PRO A 71 -5.69 5.22 11.70
N VAL A 72 -5.44 6.22 12.55
CA VAL A 72 -4.08 6.61 13.00
C VAL A 72 -3.36 5.51 13.78
N ASP A 73 -4.11 4.59 14.41
CA ASP A 73 -3.59 3.45 15.17
C ASP A 73 -3.46 2.15 14.36
N ALA A 74 -3.64 2.22 13.03
CA ALA A 74 -3.51 1.06 12.15
C ALA A 74 -2.12 0.42 12.23
N LYS A 75 -2.07 -0.92 12.19
CA LYS A 75 -0.84 -1.71 12.18
C LYS A 75 -0.78 -2.53 10.92
N GLY A 76 0.29 -2.35 10.14
CA GLY A 76 0.53 -3.08 8.89
C GLY A 76 1.53 -4.22 9.07
N ALA A 77 1.41 -5.24 8.22
CA ALA A 77 2.41 -6.27 8.03
C ALA A 77 2.57 -6.52 6.53
N VAL A 78 3.80 -6.73 6.07
CA VAL A 78 4.12 -7.00 4.66
C VAL A 78 4.47 -8.47 4.51
N THR A 79 3.83 -9.15 3.57
CA THR A 79 4.14 -10.54 3.22
C THR A 79 5.05 -10.56 2.01
N LEU A 80 6.23 -11.18 2.13
CA LEU A 80 7.13 -11.41 1.00
C LEU A 80 6.73 -12.70 0.28
N GLY A 81 6.56 -12.63 -1.04
CA GLY A 81 6.21 -13.79 -1.85
C GLY A 81 7.31 -14.85 -1.89
N LEU A 82 6.92 -16.13 -1.87
CA LEU A 82 7.78 -17.29 -2.09
C LEU A 82 8.21 -17.33 -3.57
N GLY A 83 9.15 -16.46 -3.95
CA GLY A 83 9.56 -16.27 -5.35
C GLY A 83 10.25 -14.94 -5.64
N GLN A 84 10.16 -13.96 -4.74
CA GLN A 84 11.03 -12.78 -4.82
C GLN A 84 12.48 -13.25 -4.67
N THR A 85 13.23 -13.20 -5.76
CA THR A 85 14.64 -13.58 -5.72
C THR A 85 15.41 -12.55 -4.91
N LYS A 86 16.40 -13.03 -4.15
CA LYS A 86 17.41 -12.16 -3.55
C LYS A 86 17.93 -11.18 -4.60
N ASP A 87 18.14 -11.62 -5.84
CA ASP A 87 18.63 -10.76 -6.92
C ASP A 87 17.71 -9.60 -7.28
N GLN A 88 16.38 -9.73 -7.25
CA GLN A 88 15.47 -8.60 -7.49
C GLN A 88 15.54 -7.53 -6.40
N ILE A 89 15.72 -7.93 -5.14
CA ILE A 89 15.90 -7.01 -4.01
C ILE A 89 17.36 -6.50 -3.96
N VAL A 90 18.32 -7.32 -4.41
CA VAL A 90 19.76 -7.04 -4.35
C VAL A 90 20.28 -6.24 -5.53
N GLN A 91 19.61 -6.24 -6.69
CA GLN A 91 20.06 -5.49 -7.86
C GLN A 91 20.15 -3.99 -7.57
N ASP A 92 19.21 -3.45 -6.79
CA ASP A 92 19.23 -2.03 -6.37
C ASP A 92 20.10 -1.76 -5.12
N LEU A 93 20.54 -2.82 -4.43
CA LEU A 93 21.49 -2.78 -3.30
C LEU A 93 22.95 -2.83 -3.74
N ARG A 94 23.26 -3.06 -5.03
CA ARG A 94 24.64 -3.06 -5.51
C ARG A 94 25.11 -1.61 -5.68
N PRO A 95 26.02 -1.10 -4.83
CA PRO A 95 26.75 0.10 -5.22
C PRO A 95 27.48 -0.20 -6.53
N SER A 96 27.51 0.77 -7.44
CA SER A 96 28.17 0.67 -8.75
C SER A 96 29.69 0.43 -8.68
N ASP A 97 30.26 0.31 -7.48
CA ASP A 97 31.67 0.01 -7.23
C ASP A 97 31.90 -1.49 -6.99
N GLU A 98 32.43 -2.17 -8.00
CA GLU A 98 32.68 -3.62 -8.09
C GLU A 98 33.68 -4.23 -7.08
N LYS A 99 34.06 -3.55 -5.98
CA LYS A 99 35.29 -3.92 -5.23
C LYS A 99 35.17 -4.40 -3.79
N LYS A 100 33.99 -4.77 -3.27
CA LYS A 100 33.93 -5.43 -1.96
C LYS A 100 32.71 -6.35 -1.78
N PHE A 101 32.92 -7.65 -1.98
CA PHE A 101 31.97 -8.70 -1.59
C PHE A 101 32.01 -8.88 -0.06
N TRP A 102 31.24 -8.10 0.67
CA TRP A 102 30.87 -8.44 2.06
C TRP A 102 29.63 -9.33 2.05
N PRO A 103 29.51 -10.30 2.99
CA PRO A 103 28.28 -11.06 3.14
C PRO A 103 27.16 -10.12 3.61
N MET A 104 26.24 -9.78 2.70
CA MET A 104 25.03 -9.01 3.02
C MET A 104 24.20 -9.73 4.08
N THR A 105 23.85 -9.00 5.13
CA THR A 105 23.01 -9.45 6.24
C THR A 105 21.61 -8.87 6.09
N SER A 106 20.62 -9.45 6.78
CA SER A 106 19.25 -8.89 6.83
C SER A 106 19.21 -7.44 7.31
N SER A 107 20.16 -7.02 8.17
CA SER A 107 20.30 -5.64 8.62
C SER A 107 20.59 -4.67 7.46
N ASP A 108 21.41 -5.08 6.48
CA ASP A 108 21.79 -4.22 5.34
C ASP A 108 20.57 -3.98 4.43
N VAL A 109 19.77 -5.03 4.23
CA VAL A 109 18.52 -4.94 3.45
C VAL A 109 17.51 -4.02 4.12
N VAL A 110 17.31 -4.15 5.44
CA VAL A 110 16.37 -3.29 6.17
C VAL A 110 16.83 -1.83 6.16
N HIS A 111 18.12 -1.57 6.38
CA HIS A 111 18.68 -0.22 6.30
C HIS A 111 18.43 0.39 4.92
N TRP A 112 18.75 -0.36 3.85
CA TRP A 112 18.55 0.12 2.49
C TRP A 112 17.07 0.36 2.17
N LEU A 113 16.15 -0.53 2.59
CA LEU A 113 14.71 -0.32 2.39
C LEU A 113 14.21 0.97 3.07
N LEU A 114 14.68 1.23 4.29
CA LEU A 114 14.37 2.49 5.00
C LEU A 114 14.95 3.69 4.26
N GLU A 115 16.19 3.58 3.78
CA GLU A 115 16.84 4.63 3.00
C GLU A 115 16.11 4.92 1.68
N GLN A 116 15.70 3.89 0.94
CA GLN A 116 14.90 4.06 -0.28
C GLN A 116 13.53 4.66 0.01
N SER A 117 12.91 4.29 1.13
CA SER A 117 11.63 4.89 1.55
C SER A 117 11.80 6.38 1.85
N CYS A 118 12.89 6.77 2.52
CA CYS A 118 13.20 8.19 2.74
C CYS A 118 13.47 8.92 1.42
N LYS A 119 14.28 8.34 0.53
CA LYS A 119 14.57 8.91 -0.80
C LYS A 119 13.30 9.07 -1.65
N MET A 120 12.39 8.09 -1.59
CA MET A 120 11.09 8.16 -2.26
C MET A 120 10.24 9.30 -1.69
N ASN A 121 10.16 9.40 -0.36
CA ASN A 121 9.43 10.50 0.27
C ASN A 121 10.00 11.87 -0.14
N GLU A 122 11.34 12.01 -0.14
CA GLU A 122 12.02 13.23 -0.61
C GLU A 122 11.68 13.56 -2.07
N LYS A 123 11.64 12.56 -2.96
CA LYS A 123 11.22 12.72 -4.36
C LYS A 123 9.75 13.12 -4.52
N MET A 124 8.86 12.72 -3.60
CA MET A 124 7.45 13.10 -3.61
C MET A 124 7.19 14.51 -3.04
N MET A 125 8.15 15.10 -2.32
CA MET A 125 7.96 16.41 -1.69
C MET A 125 7.64 17.57 -2.64
N PRO A 126 8.22 17.67 -3.86
CA PRO A 126 7.83 18.68 -4.85
C PRO A 126 6.35 18.58 -5.24
N LEU A 127 5.82 17.37 -5.38
CA LEU A 127 4.41 17.12 -5.68
C LEU A 127 3.52 17.54 -4.50
N HIS A 128 3.85 17.11 -3.29
CA HIS A 128 3.15 17.53 -2.07
C HIS A 128 3.10 19.07 -1.95
N THR A 129 4.23 19.72 -2.23
CA THR A 129 4.34 21.17 -2.22
C THR A 129 3.44 21.83 -3.27
N ALA A 130 3.44 21.33 -4.50
CA ALA A 130 2.58 21.81 -5.58
C ALA A 130 1.08 21.67 -5.23
N GLN A 131 0.69 20.51 -4.69
CA GLN A 131 -0.67 20.27 -4.20
C GLN A 131 -1.05 21.22 -3.06
N GLY A 132 -0.13 21.51 -2.15
CA GLY A 132 -0.32 22.48 -1.08
C GLY A 132 -0.57 23.90 -1.58
N PHE A 133 0.21 24.37 -2.56
CA PHE A 133 -0.03 25.67 -3.21
C PHE A 133 -1.39 25.71 -3.93
N ASP A 134 -1.74 24.63 -4.64
CA ASP A 134 -3.03 24.52 -5.32
C ASP A 134 -4.21 24.45 -4.34
N PHE A 135 -4.03 23.82 -3.18
CA PHE A 135 -4.99 23.89 -2.08
C PHE A 135 -5.18 25.33 -1.60
N CYS A 136 -4.09 26.06 -1.28
CA CYS A 136 -4.17 27.45 -0.86
C CYS A 136 -4.89 28.33 -1.88
N ARG A 137 -4.53 28.22 -3.17
CA ARG A 137 -5.16 28.99 -4.25
C ARG A 137 -6.67 28.77 -4.30
N ARG A 138 -7.10 27.49 -4.31
CA ARG A 138 -8.52 27.12 -4.41
C ARG A 138 -9.31 27.52 -3.18
N THR A 139 -8.76 27.26 -2.00
CA THR A 139 -9.40 27.60 -0.72
C THR A 139 -9.54 29.11 -0.56
N ASN A 140 -8.52 29.88 -0.95
CA ASN A 140 -8.60 31.35 -0.95
C ASN A 140 -9.72 31.86 -1.85
N ALA A 141 -9.82 31.36 -3.08
CA ALA A 141 -10.89 31.74 -4.01
C ALA A 141 -12.27 31.33 -3.49
N LEU A 142 -12.40 30.13 -2.93
CA LEU A 142 -13.66 29.64 -2.38
C LEU A 142 -14.12 30.45 -1.18
N TRP A 143 -13.23 30.84 -0.28
CA TRP A 143 -13.58 31.68 0.86
C TRP A 143 -13.88 33.13 0.46
N LYS A 144 -13.24 33.63 -0.60
CA LYS A 144 -13.44 34.98 -1.10
C LYS A 144 -14.74 35.15 -1.89
N TYR A 145 -15.09 34.16 -2.72
CA TYR A 145 -16.21 34.25 -3.67
C TYR A 145 -17.33 33.22 -3.42
N GLY A 146 -17.24 32.42 -2.35
CA GLY A 146 -18.11 31.25 -2.13
C GLY A 146 -19.60 31.57 -1.99
N ASP A 147 -19.94 32.74 -1.47
CA ASP A 147 -21.34 33.18 -1.32
C ASP A 147 -21.90 33.89 -2.57
N SER A 148 -21.08 34.04 -3.62
CA SER A 148 -21.39 34.93 -4.74
C SER A 148 -21.89 34.25 -6.01
N TYR A 149 -22.84 33.32 -5.83
CA TYR A 149 -23.63 32.76 -6.93
C TYR A 149 -24.54 33.79 -7.63
N LYS A 150 -24.53 35.05 -7.17
CA LYS A 150 -25.34 36.15 -7.72
C LYS A 150 -24.57 37.04 -8.71
N ASP A 151 -23.23 37.07 -8.64
CA ASP A 151 -22.41 37.84 -9.60
C ASP A 151 -21.69 36.88 -10.57
N ALA A 152 -21.96 37.07 -11.86
CA ALA A 152 -21.33 36.33 -12.93
C ALA A 152 -19.82 36.55 -13.00
N THR A 153 -19.34 37.73 -12.56
CA THR A 153 -17.91 38.08 -12.57
C THR A 153 -17.15 37.33 -11.49
N GLU A 154 -17.64 37.36 -10.25
CA GLU A 154 -17.05 36.62 -9.12
C GLU A 154 -17.15 35.11 -9.32
N THR A 155 -18.27 34.63 -9.90
CA THR A 155 -18.41 33.21 -10.29
C THR A 155 -17.34 32.81 -11.32
N LYS A 156 -17.06 33.67 -12.31
CA LYS A 156 -16.00 33.39 -13.30
C LYS A 156 -14.62 33.35 -12.63
N GLN A 157 -14.30 34.30 -11.76
CA GLN A 157 -13.03 34.34 -11.03
C GLN A 157 -12.83 33.10 -10.14
N LEU A 158 -13.90 32.63 -9.48
CA LEU A 158 -13.90 31.39 -8.71
C LEU A 158 -13.61 30.19 -9.60
N LEU A 159 -14.31 30.06 -10.72
CA LEU A 159 -14.13 28.95 -11.66
C LEU A 159 -12.72 28.94 -12.27
N ASP A 160 -12.18 30.10 -12.65
CA ASP A 160 -10.83 30.23 -13.18
C ASP A 160 -9.76 29.83 -12.15
N ALA A 161 -10.01 30.07 -10.85
CA ALA A 161 -9.10 29.66 -9.78
C ALA A 161 -9.18 28.18 -9.40
N ILE A 162 -10.38 27.57 -9.51
CA ILE A 162 -10.65 26.18 -9.13
C ILE A 162 -10.32 25.20 -10.27
N LYS A 163 -10.58 25.58 -11.53
CA LYS A 163 -10.28 24.72 -12.69
C LYS A 163 -8.78 24.69 -12.95
N GLN A 164 -8.19 23.50 -12.95
CA GLN A 164 -6.84 23.30 -13.47
C GLN A 164 -6.89 23.23 -15.00
N ARG A 165 -5.92 23.85 -15.68
CA ARG A 165 -5.71 23.64 -17.11
C ARG A 165 -5.01 22.32 -17.33
N GLU A 166 -5.72 21.41 -17.99
CA GLU A 166 -5.19 20.12 -18.44
C GLU A 166 -4.36 20.26 -19.73
N ASP A 167 -4.56 21.35 -20.48
CA ASP A 167 -3.81 21.68 -21.69
C ASP A 167 -2.49 22.40 -21.34
N GLN A 168 -1.43 21.63 -21.07
CA GLN A 168 -0.09 22.17 -20.82
C GLN A 168 0.85 21.84 -21.98
N THR A 169 1.68 22.80 -22.38
CA THR A 169 2.76 22.53 -23.34
C THR A 169 3.91 21.80 -22.67
N LEU A 170 4.72 21.08 -23.44
CA LEU A 170 5.93 20.43 -22.92
C LEU A 170 6.89 21.44 -22.26
N GLU A 171 6.99 22.66 -22.79
CA GLU A 171 7.79 23.73 -22.17
C GLU A 171 7.20 24.17 -20.82
N GLN A 172 5.88 24.12 -20.63
CA GLN A 172 5.27 24.44 -19.34
C GLN A 172 5.50 23.33 -18.30
N LEU A 173 5.49 22.06 -18.71
CA LEU A 173 5.71 20.89 -17.85
C LEU A 173 7.19 20.70 -17.49
N TYR A 174 8.06 20.75 -18.50
CA TYR A 174 9.47 20.36 -18.42
C TYR A 174 10.45 21.53 -18.57
N GLY A 175 9.95 22.74 -18.87
CA GLY A 175 10.81 23.91 -19.03
C GLY A 175 11.40 24.41 -17.71
N PRO A 176 12.55 25.10 -17.74
CA PRO A 176 13.15 25.69 -16.56
C PRO A 176 12.18 26.67 -15.92
N ARG A 177 11.78 26.42 -14.67
CA ARG A 177 10.90 27.33 -13.93
C ARG A 177 11.72 28.19 -12.98
N ASP A 178 11.56 29.51 -13.10
CA ASP A 178 12.03 30.43 -12.08
C ASP A 178 11.28 30.14 -10.77
N LEU A 179 12.03 30.09 -9.66
CA LEU A 179 11.45 29.91 -8.34
C LEU A 179 10.57 31.11 -8.03
N VAL A 180 9.25 30.92 -8.03
CA VAL A 180 8.31 31.97 -7.58
C VAL A 180 8.69 32.34 -6.15
N PRO A 181 9.08 33.60 -5.88
CA PRO A 181 9.45 34.03 -4.54
C PRO A 181 8.28 33.84 -3.58
N THR A 182 8.55 33.35 -2.37
CA THR A 182 7.55 33.15 -1.30
C THR A 182 6.69 34.38 -1.07
N THR A 183 7.29 35.56 -1.16
CA THR A 183 6.62 36.87 -1.03
C THR A 183 5.54 37.10 -2.08
N GLU A 184 5.75 36.67 -3.33
CA GLU A 184 4.77 36.79 -4.42
C GLU A 184 3.63 35.79 -4.29
N ALA A 185 3.91 34.58 -3.80
CA ALA A 185 2.88 33.57 -3.53
C ALA A 185 1.96 34.02 -2.38
N MET A 186 2.53 34.59 -1.32
CA MET A 186 1.78 35.11 -0.18
C MET A 186 0.95 36.35 -0.50
N ALA A 187 1.45 37.23 -1.37
CA ALA A 187 0.74 38.45 -1.77
C ALA A 187 -0.61 38.18 -2.47
N LYS A 188 -0.79 36.96 -3.02
CA LYS A 188 -2.02 36.55 -3.71
C LYS A 188 -3.08 35.96 -2.77
N LEU A 189 -2.76 35.80 -1.49
CA LEU A 189 -3.66 35.20 -0.50
C LEU A 189 -4.27 36.29 0.39
N ASP A 190 -5.58 36.22 0.57
CA ASP A 190 -6.36 37.17 1.36
C ASP A 190 -6.40 36.78 2.86
N PHE A 191 -6.26 35.49 3.17
CA PHE A 191 -6.45 34.95 4.54
C PHE A 191 -5.12 34.56 5.21
N ASP A 192 -4.92 35.01 6.45
CA ASP A 192 -3.65 34.84 7.16
C ASP A 192 -3.31 33.37 7.46
N CYS A 193 -4.29 32.53 7.78
CA CYS A 193 -4.03 31.09 7.98
C CYS A 193 -3.51 30.39 6.71
N LEU A 194 -3.92 30.85 5.51
CA LEU A 194 -3.39 30.34 4.25
C LEU A 194 -1.98 30.89 3.98
N LYS A 195 -1.70 32.13 4.37
CA LYS A 195 -0.34 32.70 4.31
C LYS A 195 0.60 31.92 5.21
N ASP A 196 0.21 31.63 6.45
CA ASP A 196 1.00 30.85 7.41
C ASP A 196 1.29 29.43 6.89
N PHE A 197 0.27 28.76 6.34
CA PHE A 197 0.45 27.45 5.73
C PHE A 197 1.40 27.50 4.52
N THR A 198 1.28 28.52 3.69
CA THR A 198 2.15 28.75 2.53
C THR A 198 3.60 29.01 2.94
N THR A 199 3.83 29.76 4.03
CA THR A 199 5.18 29.96 4.59
C THR A 199 5.82 28.62 4.95
N ARG A 200 5.09 27.73 5.63
CA ARG A 200 5.60 26.40 6.00
C ARG A 200 5.93 25.55 4.78
N LEU A 201 5.11 25.60 3.73
CA LEU A 201 5.41 24.90 2.46
C LEU A 201 6.68 25.44 1.80
N CYS A 202 6.89 26.75 1.82
CA CYS A 202 8.09 27.37 1.26
C CYS A 202 9.37 27.04 2.05
N GLU A 203 9.29 27.01 3.38
CA GLU A 203 10.40 26.58 4.23
C GLU A 203 10.82 25.14 3.92
N GLN A 204 9.84 24.23 3.80
CA GLN A 204 10.09 22.84 3.40
C GLN A 204 10.69 22.72 1.98
N LYS A 205 10.32 23.62 1.07
CA LYS A 205 10.84 23.66 -0.31
C LYS A 205 12.30 24.12 -0.37
N LEU A 206 12.71 25.08 0.45
CA LEU A 206 14.09 25.62 0.45
C LEU A 206 15.12 24.58 0.91
N ASP A 207 14.73 23.68 1.79
CA ASP A 207 15.58 22.57 2.26
C ASP A 207 15.74 21.45 1.19
N LEU A 208 14.92 21.46 0.14
CA LEU A 208 14.79 20.39 -0.85
C LEU A 208 15.07 20.89 -2.28
N SER A 209 16.20 21.57 -2.49
CA SER A 209 16.69 22.05 -3.80
C SER A 209 17.10 20.90 -4.75
N GLY A 210 16.23 19.92 -4.93
CA GLY A 210 16.33 18.81 -5.87
C GLY A 210 15.26 18.89 -6.96
N ASP A 211 15.59 18.28 -8.10
CA ASP A 211 14.87 18.26 -9.39
C ASP A 211 13.34 18.18 -9.26
N TYR A 212 12.65 19.31 -9.48
CA TYR A 212 11.18 19.39 -9.49
C TYR A 212 10.55 18.54 -10.62
N THR A 213 11.34 18.25 -11.65
CA THR A 213 10.96 17.56 -12.88
C THR A 213 10.62 16.09 -12.63
N ALA A 214 11.38 15.42 -11.75
CA ALA A 214 11.22 13.99 -11.47
C ALA A 214 9.86 13.63 -10.85
N ALA A 215 9.27 14.51 -10.03
CA ALA A 215 7.98 14.25 -9.38
C ALA A 215 6.79 14.31 -10.35
N PHE A 216 6.89 15.14 -11.41
CA PHE A 216 5.89 15.19 -12.48
C PHE A 216 6.10 14.08 -13.51
N GLU A 217 7.36 13.71 -13.79
CA GLU A 217 7.71 12.54 -14.60
C GLU A 217 7.20 11.24 -13.98
N GLU A 218 7.33 11.05 -12.66
CA GLU A 218 6.80 9.87 -11.96
C GLU A 218 5.27 9.77 -12.06
N LEU A 219 4.55 10.90 -12.03
CA LEU A 219 3.09 10.93 -12.24
C LEU A 219 2.68 10.67 -13.69
N GLU A 220 3.43 11.18 -14.66
CA GLU A 220 3.19 10.90 -16.08
C GLU A 220 3.43 9.41 -16.36
N LEU A 221 4.49 8.84 -15.76
CA LEU A 221 4.77 7.40 -15.81
C LEU A 221 3.68 6.56 -15.13
N GLU A 222 3.16 6.96 -13.96
CA GLU A 222 2.06 6.23 -13.32
C GLU A 222 0.79 6.25 -14.20
N ARG A 223 0.49 7.36 -14.86
CA ARG A 223 -0.65 7.46 -15.81
C ARG A 223 -0.42 6.64 -17.09
N GLU A 224 0.78 6.65 -17.66
CA GLU A 224 1.10 5.84 -18.85
C GLU A 224 1.09 4.34 -18.52
N VAL A 225 1.61 3.95 -17.34
CA VAL A 225 1.57 2.57 -16.86
C VAL A 225 0.14 2.11 -16.63
N GLU A 226 -0.75 2.96 -16.10
CA GLU A 226 -2.19 2.64 -15.97
C GLU A 226 -2.82 2.27 -17.32
N PHE A 227 -2.47 2.99 -18.39
CA PHE A 227 -2.96 2.73 -19.75
C PHE A 227 -2.34 1.48 -20.39
N GLU A 228 -1.06 1.17 -20.15
CA GLU A 228 -0.42 -0.05 -20.67
C GLU A 228 -0.84 -1.32 -19.92
N PHE A 229 -1.13 -1.23 -18.62
CA PHE A 229 -1.56 -2.37 -17.78
C PHE A 229 -2.91 -2.96 -18.22
N GLU A 230 -3.76 -2.17 -18.90
CA GLU A 230 -5.01 -2.64 -19.50
C GLU A 230 -4.79 -3.67 -20.63
N GLN A 231 -3.64 -3.64 -21.32
CA GLN A 231 -3.39 -4.46 -22.51
C GLN A 231 -2.66 -5.80 -22.26
N LEU A 232 -1.97 -6.00 -21.12
CA LEU A 232 -1.08 -7.16 -20.90
C LEU A 232 -1.42 -8.01 -19.66
N ARG A 233 -2.61 -8.61 -19.58
CA ARG A 233 -2.91 -9.70 -18.62
C ARG A 233 -2.82 -11.08 -19.29
N GLU A 234 -1.67 -11.76 -19.20
CA GLU A 234 -1.61 -13.23 -19.40
C GLU A 234 -1.80 -13.95 -18.05
N LYS A 235 -2.77 -14.89 -17.99
CA LYS A 235 -3.16 -15.63 -16.77
C LYS A 235 -2.54 -17.04 -16.73
N GLU A 236 -1.55 -17.28 -15.89
CA GLU A 236 -1.08 -18.64 -15.55
C GLU A 236 -2.03 -19.33 -14.54
N LYS A 237 -2.33 -20.62 -14.71
CA LYS A 237 -3.33 -21.36 -13.90
C LYS A 237 -2.68 -22.26 -12.82
N PRO A 238 -3.22 -22.32 -11.58
CA PRO A 238 -2.67 -23.15 -10.51
C PRO A 238 -2.78 -24.68 -10.75
N LEU A 239 -1.79 -25.44 -10.27
CA LEU A 239 -1.80 -26.92 -10.25
C LEU A 239 -2.75 -27.48 -9.17
N LYS A 240 -3.53 -28.51 -9.53
CA LYS A 240 -4.46 -29.24 -8.63
C LYS A 240 -3.89 -30.60 -8.22
N TYR A 241 -3.97 -30.96 -6.94
CA TYR A 241 -3.59 -32.28 -6.43
C TYR A 241 -4.83 -33.12 -6.05
N THR A 242 -4.78 -34.43 -6.27
CA THR A 242 -5.86 -35.38 -5.93
C THR A 242 -5.64 -35.95 -4.52
N ALA A 243 -6.63 -35.85 -3.64
CA ALA A 243 -6.57 -36.42 -2.29
C ALA A 243 -6.71 -37.96 -2.32
N ALA A 244 -6.00 -38.65 -1.43
CA ALA A 244 -6.15 -40.09 -1.24
C ALA A 244 -7.45 -40.39 -0.46
N ALA A 245 -8.22 -41.37 -0.91
CA ALA A 245 -9.43 -41.81 -0.21
C ALA A 245 -9.05 -42.67 1.01
N VAL A 246 -9.34 -42.17 2.22
CA VAL A 246 -9.19 -42.93 3.47
C VAL A 246 -10.55 -43.34 4.02
N PRO A 247 -10.75 -44.60 4.45
CA PRO A 247 -12.05 -45.12 4.88
C PRO A 247 -12.61 -44.46 6.15
N CYS A 248 -11.73 -44.03 7.06
CA CYS A 248 -12.10 -43.31 8.27
C CYS A 248 -10.96 -42.38 8.71
N PRO A 249 -11.26 -41.20 9.28
CA PRO A 249 -10.27 -40.36 9.94
C PRO A 249 -9.66 -41.09 11.14
N ASP A 250 -8.37 -40.85 11.41
CA ASP A 250 -7.71 -41.41 12.59
C ASP A 250 -8.48 -41.01 13.88
N PRO A 251 -8.64 -41.93 14.86
CA PRO A 251 -9.36 -41.66 16.11
C PRO A 251 -8.85 -40.42 16.86
N GLU A 252 -7.56 -40.10 16.76
CA GLU A 252 -6.98 -38.92 17.41
C GLU A 252 -7.35 -37.61 16.70
N ILE A 253 -7.49 -37.62 15.36
CA ILE A 253 -8.06 -36.49 14.62
C ILE A 253 -9.50 -36.25 15.06
N THR A 254 -10.27 -37.32 15.23
CA THR A 254 -11.67 -37.25 15.71
C THR A 254 -11.75 -36.69 17.14
N ARG A 255 -10.85 -37.12 18.03
CA ARG A 255 -10.75 -36.62 19.40
C ARG A 255 -10.33 -35.15 19.46
N PHE A 256 -9.37 -34.72 18.63
CA PHE A 256 -8.94 -33.33 18.55
C PHE A 256 -10.06 -32.41 18.11
N VAL A 257 -10.80 -32.80 17.06
CA VAL A 257 -11.96 -32.03 16.58
C VAL A 257 -13.01 -31.89 17.69
N SER A 258 -13.18 -32.92 18.54
CA SER A 258 -14.20 -32.93 19.59
C SER A 258 -13.80 -32.18 20.86
N THR A 259 -12.50 -32.13 21.19
CA THR A 259 -12.02 -31.67 22.52
C THR A 259 -11.01 -30.51 22.45
N GLY A 260 -10.54 -30.16 21.25
CA GLY A 260 -9.47 -29.18 21.05
C GLY A 260 -8.10 -29.62 21.56
N CYS A 261 -7.96 -30.85 22.05
CA CYS A 261 -6.76 -31.36 22.70
C CYS A 261 -6.11 -32.46 21.84
N LEU A 262 -4.88 -32.20 21.36
CA LEU A 262 -4.06 -33.18 20.65
C LEU A 262 -2.94 -33.63 21.61
N HIS A 263 -2.91 -34.92 21.97
CA HIS A 263 -1.80 -35.48 22.75
C HIS A 263 -0.93 -36.29 21.82
N GLU A 264 0.37 -36.06 21.84
CA GLU A 264 1.33 -36.83 21.06
C GLU A 264 1.07 -38.34 21.17
N GLY A 265 0.90 -38.99 20.02
CA GLY A 265 0.55 -40.41 19.90
C GLY A 265 1.26 -41.07 18.74
N ALA A 266 1.00 -42.37 18.51
CA ALA A 266 1.70 -43.16 17.50
C ALA A 266 1.41 -42.74 16.05
N SER A 267 0.30 -42.03 15.79
CA SER A 267 -0.21 -41.74 14.45
C SER A 267 0.29 -40.42 13.84
N PHE A 268 0.86 -39.51 14.64
CA PHE A 268 1.32 -38.20 14.18
C PHE A 268 2.52 -37.75 15.01
N ILE A 269 3.39 -36.95 14.42
CA ILE A 269 4.61 -36.46 15.07
C ILE A 269 4.69 -34.94 14.98
N GLN A 270 5.53 -34.35 15.82
CA GLN A 270 5.74 -32.91 15.80
C GLN A 270 6.38 -32.50 14.47
N ALA A 271 5.88 -31.42 13.85
CA ALA A 271 6.26 -31.05 12.49
C ALA A 271 7.75 -30.76 12.32
N PHE A 272 8.40 -30.17 13.33
CA PHE A 272 9.85 -29.94 13.33
C PHE A 272 10.63 -31.22 13.57
N GLU A 273 10.07 -32.18 14.30
CA GLU A 273 10.59 -33.53 14.37
C GLU A 273 10.51 -34.23 13.00
N PHE A 274 9.39 -34.13 12.28
CA PHE A 274 9.30 -34.63 10.90
C PHE A 274 10.31 -33.94 9.98
N MET A 275 10.38 -32.60 10.02
CA MET A 275 11.32 -31.83 9.22
C MET A 275 12.78 -32.17 9.52
N SER A 276 13.13 -32.44 10.79
CA SER A 276 14.48 -32.86 11.19
C SER A 276 14.95 -34.12 10.45
N ARG A 277 14.01 -34.98 10.01
CA ARG A 277 14.30 -36.21 9.26
C ARG A 277 14.62 -35.94 7.79
N THR A 278 14.22 -34.79 7.23
CA THR A 278 14.48 -34.40 5.84
C THR A 278 15.93 -33.94 5.62
N LYS A 279 16.43 -33.98 4.37
CA LYS A 279 17.77 -33.50 4.02
C LYS A 279 17.99 -32.04 4.43
N ILE A 280 16.99 -31.18 4.22
CA ILE A 280 17.03 -29.76 4.58
C ILE A 280 17.07 -29.61 6.10
N GLY A 281 16.21 -30.31 6.84
CA GLY A 281 16.20 -30.25 8.29
C GLY A 281 17.53 -30.67 8.93
N ARG A 282 18.19 -31.71 8.41
CA ARG A 282 19.54 -32.11 8.86
C ARG A 282 20.60 -31.06 8.57
N LYS A 283 20.54 -30.40 7.40
CA LYS A 283 21.50 -29.35 7.01
C LYS A 283 21.47 -28.15 7.95
N PHE A 284 20.29 -27.79 8.45
CA PHE A 284 20.07 -26.65 9.33
C PHE A 284 19.88 -27.03 10.80
N SER A 285 20.20 -28.27 11.19
CA SER A 285 20.08 -28.77 12.56
C SER A 285 18.70 -28.50 13.18
N VAL A 286 17.63 -28.65 12.39
CA VAL A 286 16.25 -28.48 12.86
C VAL A 286 15.98 -29.56 13.90
N GLN A 287 15.54 -29.14 15.08
CA GLN A 287 15.17 -30.03 16.18
C GLN A 287 13.71 -29.86 16.54
N ARG A 288 13.20 -30.83 17.29
CA ARG A 288 11.89 -30.72 17.92
C ARG A 288 11.83 -29.45 18.78
N THR A 289 10.70 -28.75 18.70
CA THR A 289 10.46 -27.50 19.43
C THR A 289 9.25 -27.63 20.35
N SER A 290 8.98 -26.60 21.16
CA SER A 290 7.74 -26.48 21.94
C SER A 290 6.50 -26.16 21.08
N SER A 291 6.65 -26.08 19.76
CA SER A 291 5.55 -25.85 18.82
C SER A 291 4.53 -26.99 18.87
N ARG A 292 3.25 -26.63 18.90
CA ARG A 292 2.09 -27.54 18.85
C ARG A 292 1.65 -27.84 17.41
N LEU A 293 2.59 -27.79 16.47
CA LEU A 293 2.39 -28.14 15.06
C LEU A 293 2.73 -29.62 14.87
N PHE A 294 1.79 -30.40 14.34
CA PHE A 294 1.94 -31.85 14.13
C PHE A 294 1.64 -32.22 12.67
N VAL A 295 2.25 -33.32 12.20
CA VAL A 295 2.12 -33.90 10.85
C VAL A 295 1.82 -35.38 10.97
#